data_AF-A0A9P7DT92-F1
#
_entry.id   AF-A0A9P7DT92-F1
#
_cell.length_a   1.000
_cell.length_b   1.000
_cell.length_c   1.000
_cell.angle_alpha   90.00
_cell.angle_beta   90.00
_cell.angle_gamma   90.00
#
_symmetry.space_group_name_H-M   'P 1'
#
loop_
_entity.id
_entity.type
_entity.pdbx_description
1 polymer ?
#
loop_
_entity_poly.entity_id
_entity_poly.type
_entity_poly.pdbx_seq_one_letter_code
_entity_poly.pdbx_strand_id
1 'polypeptide(L)' 'PLFGSKDQLLAWMGSLPTGPKWCSTTLEITGYPTVQPVQLIWCDGLEVVEDLFTNPIFTNHMTYDP' A
#
# COMPACT_ATOMS: atom_id res chain seq x y z
N PRO A 1 4.68 -11.64 15.77
CA PRO A 1 6.00 -11.55 16.43
C PRO A 1 5.80 -11.40 17.95
N LEU A 2 6.71 -11.94 18.78
CA LEU A 2 6.68 -11.75 20.23
C LEU A 2 7.71 -10.69 20.62
N PHE A 3 7.34 -9.72 21.46
CA PHE A 3 8.19 -8.62 21.89
C PHE A 3 8.41 -8.66 23.41
N GLY A 4 9.66 -8.48 23.85
CA GLY A 4 10.04 -8.47 25.25
C GLY A 4 9.97 -7.10 25.92
N SER A 5 9.84 -6.02 25.15
CA SER A 5 9.69 -4.66 25.66
C SER A 5 8.95 -3.74 24.69
N LYS A 6 8.47 -2.59 25.20
CA LYS A 6 7.87 -1.53 24.39
C LYS A 6 8.84 -0.97 23.34
N ASP A 7 10.12 -0.85 23.69
CA ASP A 7 11.13 -0.24 22.81
C ASP A 7 11.45 -1.17 21.64
N GLN A 8 11.43 -2.49 21.88
CA GLN A 8 11.57 -3.49 20.82
C GLN A 8 10.39 -3.44 19.84
N LEU A 9 9.16 -3.26 20.34
CA LEU A 9 7.97 -3.09 19.50
C LEU A 9 8.06 -1.81 18.65
N LEU A 10 8.43 -0.68 19.26
CA LEU A 10 8.57 0.61 18.56
C LEU A 10 9.66 0.56 17.49
N ALA A 11 10.81 -0.04 17.80
CA ALA A 11 11.89 -0.24 16.84
C ALA A 11 11.46 -1.14 15.67
N TRP A 12 10.71 -2.21 15.94
CA TRP A 12 10.17 -3.07 14.89
C TRP A 12 9.15 -2.33 14.01
N MET A 13 8.21 -1.58 14.59
CA MET A 13 7.26 -0.78 13.80
C MET A 13 7.96 0.27 12.94
N GLY A 14 9.04 0.89 13.44
CA GLY A 14 9.85 1.84 12.66
C GLY A 14 10.69 1.18 11.55
N SER A 15 10.91 -0.13 11.61
CA SER A 15 11.62 -0.89 10.57
C SER A 15 10.72 -1.38 9.43
N LEU A 16 9.40 -1.26 9.57
CA LEU A 16 8.46 -1.67 8.55
C LEU A 16 8.63 -0.81 7.29
N PRO A 17 8.49 -1.40 6.09
CA PRO A 17 8.52 -0.63 4.86
C PRO A 17 7.40 0.42 4.87
N THR A 18 7.67 1.55 4.21
CA THR A 18 6.61 2.52 3.93
C THR A 18 5.70 1.91 2.88
N GLY A 19 4.39 1.87 3.15
CA GLY A 19 3.42 1.31 2.23
C GLY A 19 3.38 2.04 0.87
N PRO A 20 2.65 1.47 -0.10
CA PRO A 20 2.59 1.98 -1.46
C PRO A 20 2.04 3.40 -1.51
N LYS A 21 2.53 4.20 -2.47
CA LYS A 21 2.15 5.59 -2.59
C LYS A 21 0.80 5.75 -3.29
N TRP A 22 -0.10 6.49 -2.65
CA TRP A 22 -1.35 6.90 -3.26
C TRP A 22 -1.13 8.03 -4.26
N CYS A 23 -1.72 7.86 -5.43
CA CYS A 23 -1.68 8.78 -6.55
C CYS A 23 -3.10 9.25 -6.90
N SER A 24 -3.20 10.45 -7.46
CA SER A 24 -4.45 11.02 -7.99
C SER A 24 -4.21 11.45 -9.43
N THR A 25 -5.09 11.06 -10.34
CA THR A 25 -5.02 11.44 -11.74
C THR A 25 -6.38 11.91 -12.22
N THR A 26 -6.43 13.12 -12.79
CA THR A 26 -7.64 13.61 -13.44
C THR A 26 -7.89 12.81 -14.71
N LEU A 27 -9.07 12.20 -14.82
CA LEU A 27 -9.51 11.48 -16.01
C LEU A 27 -10.22 12.44 -16.96
N GLU A 28 -9.68 12.57 -18.16
CA GLU A 28 -10.31 13.29 -19.26
C GLU A 28 -10.96 12.27 -20.21
N ILE A 29 -12.29 12.25 -20.25
CA ILE A 29 -13.03 11.32 -21.12
C ILE A 29 -13.53 12.10 -22.34
N THR A 30 -12.87 11.90 -23.47
CA THR A 30 -13.23 12.58 -24.72
C THR A 30 -14.68 12.28 -25.11
N GLY A 31 -15.46 13.33 -25.39
CA GLY A 31 -16.86 13.21 -25.76
C GLY A 31 -17.84 13.14 -24.57
N TYR A 32 -17.34 13.09 -23.33
CA TYR A 32 -18.14 13.13 -22.12
C TYR A 32 -17.77 14.33 -21.25
N PRO A 33 -18.42 15.49 -21.45
CA PRO A 33 -18.19 16.64 -20.59
C PRO A 33 -18.70 16.34 -19.18
N THR A 34 -17.81 16.40 -18.20
CA THR A 34 -18.18 16.26 -16.79
C THR A 34 -18.34 17.64 -16.16
N VAL A 35 -19.31 17.77 -15.26
CA VAL A 35 -19.54 19.04 -14.54
C VAL A 35 -18.38 19.35 -13.59
N GLN A 36 -17.71 18.31 -13.10
CA GLN A 36 -16.52 18.41 -12.26
C GLN A 36 -15.46 17.40 -12.75
N PRO A 37 -14.16 17.68 -12.53
CA PRO A 37 -13.09 16.75 -12.91
C PRO A 37 -13.26 15.40 -12.22
N VAL A 38 -13.19 14.30 -12.99
CA VAL A 38 -13.18 12.96 -12.42
C VAL A 38 -11.77 12.65 -11.94
N GLN A 39 -11.63 12.26 -10.66
CA GLN A 39 -10.34 11.89 -10.08
C GLN A 39 -10.26 10.37 -9.95
N LEU A 40 -9.24 9.76 -10.55
CA LEU A 40 -8.84 8.39 -10.28
C LEU A 40 -7.83 8.39 -9.14
N ILE A 41 -8.20 7.75 -8.03
CA ILE A 41 -7.30 7.49 -6.90
C ILE A 41 -6.77 6.07 -7.04
N TRP A 42 -5.45 5.91 -7.08
CA TRP A 42 -4.81 4.62 -7.35
C TRP A 42 -3.44 4.50 -6.68
N CYS A 43 -2.94 3.27 -6.55
CA CYS A 43 -1.55 2.97 -6.20
C CYS A 43 -0.94 2.14 -7.33
N ASP A 44 0.38 2.23 -7.51
CA ASP A 44 1.08 1.34 -8.44
C ASP A 44 0.93 -0.12 -7.99
N GLY A 45 0.42 -0.97 -8.88
CA GLY A 45 0.14 -2.37 -8.56
C GLY A 45 1.41 -3.18 -8.27
N LEU A 46 2.54 -2.84 -8.91
CA LEU A 46 3.81 -3.48 -8.62
C LEU A 46 4.31 -3.08 -7.23
N GLU A 47 4.26 -1.78 -6.88
CA GLU A 47 4.62 -1.31 -5.52
C GLU A 47 3.75 -1.99 -4.46
N VAL A 48 2.44 -2.13 -4.71
CA VAL A 48 1.51 -2.80 -3.79
C VAL A 48 1.88 -4.28 -3.60
N VAL A 49 2.21 -4.99 -4.68
CA VAL A 49 2.60 -6.40 -4.62
C VAL A 49 3.94 -6.56 -3.90
N GLU A 50 4.93 -5.74 -4.23
CA GLU A 50 6.24 -5.74 -3.58
C GLU A 50 6.10 -5.46 -2.08
N ASP A 51 5.34 -4.44 -1.67
CA ASP A 51 5.05 -4.17 -0.26
C ASP A 51 4.37 -5.37 0.41
N LEU A 52 3.34 -5.94 -0.22
CA LEU A 52 2.58 -7.06 0.35
C LEU A 52 3.46 -8.28 0.63
N PHE A 53 4.39 -8.62 -0.26
CA PHE A 53 5.27 -9.79 -0.11
C PHE A 53 6.53 -9.52 0.71
N THR A 54 6.98 -8.27 0.82
CA THR A 54 8.18 -7.92 1.61
C THR A 54 7.84 -7.49 3.04
N ASN A 55 6.60 -7.08 3.30
CA ASN A 55 6.18 -6.58 4.60
C ASN A 55 5.95 -7.74 5.59
N PRO A 56 6.71 -7.81 6.71
CA PRO A 56 6.63 -8.89 7.69
C PRO A 56 5.27 -9.04 8.37
N ILE A 57 4.41 -8.03 8.29
CA ILE A 57 3.05 -8.09 8.82
C ILE A 57 2.25 -9.17 8.09
N PHE A 58 2.40 -9.29 6.77
CA PHE A 58 1.56 -10.16 5.96
C PHE A 58 2.11 -11.58 5.80
N THR A 59 3.35 -11.83 6.19
CA THR A 59 4.06 -13.11 5.95
C THR A 59 3.26 -14.36 6.32
N ASN A 60 2.48 -14.32 7.42
CA ASN A 60 1.69 -15.47 7.89
C ASN A 60 0.18 -15.34 7.64
N HIS A 61 -0.22 -14.33 6.86
CA HIS A 61 -1.63 -13.99 6.61
C HIS A 61 -1.99 -14.02 5.13
N MET A 62 -1.05 -14.43 4.27
CA MET A 62 -1.29 -14.64 2.85
C MET A 62 -1.83 -16.05 2.61
N THR A 63 -2.88 -16.16 1.81
CA THR A 63 -3.42 -17.45 1.32
C THR A 63 -2.68 -17.95 0.08
N TYR A 64 -1.86 -17.10 -0.52
CA TYR A 64 -1.02 -17.42 -1.67
C TYR A 64 0.25 -18.14 -1.20
N ASP A 65 0.44 -19.39 -1.64
CA ASP A 65 1.65 -20.19 -1.48
C ASP A 65 2.27 -20.37 -2.89
N PRO A 66 3.40 -19.70 -3.21
CA PRO A 66 3.97 -19.64 -4.55
C PRO A 66 4.43 -20.98 -5.14
#